data_AF-A0A9J6FEH8-F1
#
_entry.id   AF-A0A9J6FEH8-F1
#
_cell.length_a   1.000
_cell.length_b   1.000
_cell.length_c   1.000
_cell.angle_alpha   90.00
_cell.angle_beta   90.00
_cell.angle_gamma   90.00
#
_symmetry.space_group_name_H-M   'P 1'
#
loop_
_entity.id
_entity.type
_entity.pdbx_description
1 polymer ?
#
loop_
_entity_poly.entity_id
_entity_poly.type
_entity_poly.pdbx_seq_one_letter_code
_entity_poly.pdbx_strand_id
1 'polypeptide(L)'
;MASSIFRRGDVPLVLRGFNSFLDVRPLVFVDEPPNILVCSVCGELSSSAYQIPCGHTLCEPCKKLIIAHPSSECCPCGAPTAVCPIDGLKFLRREDYYIPRTGLEKLMGLRVRCVNAALGCRFVGPLGGLERHCLHNCAYLVAPGGGPARRHELTPPKLDADGGHGAFGAKKDASTLVAKVLESSAEMEQCMGEITRFAARERPSSAPI
;
A
#
# COMPACT_ATOMS: atom_id res chain seq x y z
N MET A 1 9.70 30.55 -24.67
CA MET A 1 10.17 29.64 -23.62
C MET A 1 8.96 29.21 -22.82
N ALA A 2 8.49 27.97 -22.98
CA ALA A 2 7.33 27.48 -22.25
C ALA A 2 7.77 27.21 -20.81
N SER A 3 7.33 28.07 -19.89
CA SER A 3 7.45 27.81 -18.46
C SER A 3 6.60 26.59 -18.15
N SER A 4 7.24 25.43 -18.07
CA SER A 4 6.65 24.19 -17.57
C SER A 4 6.35 24.37 -16.10
N ILE A 5 5.21 24.99 -15.79
CA ILE A 5 4.63 24.96 -14.45
C ILE A 5 4.25 23.50 -14.23
N PHE A 6 5.14 22.73 -13.61
CA PHE A 6 4.81 21.43 -13.04
C PHE A 6 3.70 21.70 -12.02
N ARG A 7 2.45 21.52 -12.44
CA ARG A 7 1.34 21.43 -11.50
C ARG A 7 1.67 20.21 -10.63
N ARG A 8 1.74 20.38 -9.30
CA ARG A 8 2.04 19.28 -8.37
C ARG A 8 1.12 18.05 -8.54
N GLY A 9 -0.02 18.19 -9.22
CA GLY A 9 -0.96 17.11 -9.54
C GLY A 9 -0.49 16.06 -10.56
N ASP A 10 0.68 16.17 -11.18
CA ASP A 10 1.19 15.09 -12.06
C ASP A 10 2.30 14.26 -11.40
N VAL A 11 2.67 14.56 -10.14
CA VAL A 11 3.63 13.75 -9.38
C VAL A 11 2.88 12.58 -8.73
N PRO A 12 3.30 11.33 -8.98
CA PRO A 12 2.69 10.18 -8.31
C PRO A 12 2.96 10.22 -6.81
N LEU A 13 1.94 9.95 -6.02
CA LEU A 13 2.02 9.82 -4.56
C LEU A 13 1.72 8.38 -4.17
N VAL A 14 2.52 7.84 -3.25
CA VAL A 14 2.30 6.52 -2.66
C VAL A 14 1.49 6.66 -1.38
N LEU A 15 0.51 5.79 -1.21
CA LEU A 15 -0.35 5.75 -0.03
C LEU A 15 0.17 4.74 0.99
N ARG A 16 -0.07 5.03 2.28
CA ARG A 16 0.20 4.10 3.37
C ARG A 16 -0.92 4.09 4.43
N GLY A 17 -1.34 2.90 4.82
CA GLY A 17 -2.33 2.69 5.88
C GLY A 17 -3.77 2.81 5.40
N PHE A 18 -4.03 2.56 4.11
CA PHE A 18 -5.37 2.58 3.52
C PHE A 18 -5.91 1.17 3.40
N ASN A 19 -5.51 0.46 2.36
CA ASN A 19 -5.80 -0.94 2.12
C ASN A 19 -4.70 -1.54 1.25
N SER A 20 -4.62 -2.86 1.18
CA SER A 20 -3.56 -3.55 0.43
C SER A 20 -3.56 -3.28 -1.08
N PHE A 21 -4.69 -2.83 -1.65
CA PHE A 21 -4.75 -2.48 -3.06
C PHE A 21 -4.13 -1.10 -3.33
N LEU A 22 -4.45 -0.11 -2.50
CA LEU A 22 -4.01 1.29 -2.65
C LEU A 22 -2.62 1.53 -2.09
N ASP A 23 -2.30 0.87 -0.97
CA ASP A 23 -0.98 0.93 -0.37
C ASP A 23 0.06 0.41 -1.37
N VAL A 24 1.29 0.91 -1.29
CA VAL A 24 2.44 0.57 -2.16
C VAL A 24 2.31 0.96 -3.64
N ARG A 25 1.18 1.53 -4.09
CA ARG A 25 1.01 1.95 -5.47
C ARG A 25 1.20 3.45 -5.65
N PRO A 26 1.99 3.89 -6.64
CA PRO A 26 2.03 5.29 -7.04
C PRO A 26 0.70 5.67 -7.70
N LEU A 27 0.00 6.65 -7.14
CA LEU A 27 -1.26 7.18 -7.67
C LEU A 27 -1.09 8.62 -8.12
N VAL A 28 -1.68 8.94 -9.27
CA VAL A 28 -1.70 10.32 -9.78
C VAL A 28 -3.03 10.95 -9.41
N PHE A 29 -2.98 11.89 -8.48
CA PHE A 29 -4.14 12.66 -8.03
C PHE A 29 -4.45 13.79 -9.00
N VAL A 30 -5.71 13.92 -9.40
CA VAL A 30 -6.16 15.05 -10.21
C VAL A 30 -6.28 16.32 -9.36
N ASP A 31 -6.75 16.15 -8.13
CA ASP A 31 -6.89 17.23 -7.15
C ASP A 31 -5.78 17.09 -6.10
N GLU A 32 -5.09 18.18 -5.76
CA GLU A 32 -3.94 18.13 -4.84
C GLU A 32 -4.40 17.65 -3.45
N PRO A 33 -3.79 16.58 -2.91
CA PRO A 33 -4.14 16.10 -1.59
C PRO A 33 -3.71 17.09 -0.50
N PRO A 34 -4.31 17.01 0.70
CA PRO A 34 -3.92 17.86 1.81
C PRO A 34 -2.44 17.63 2.17
N ASN A 35 -1.60 18.66 2.01
CA ASN A 35 -0.16 18.59 2.33
C ASN A 35 0.12 18.13 3.76
N ILE A 36 -0.81 18.40 4.70
CA ILE A 36 -0.72 17.99 6.10
C ILE A 36 -0.78 16.47 6.32
N LEU A 37 -1.10 15.68 5.30
CA LEU A 37 -1.10 14.21 5.32
C LEU A 37 0.10 13.61 4.58
N VAL A 38 0.88 14.45 3.89
CA VAL A 38 2.08 14.04 3.16
C VAL A 38 3.26 14.13 4.09
N CYS A 39 3.96 13.01 4.28
CA CYS A 39 5.15 12.96 5.12
C CYS A 39 6.26 13.82 4.51
N SER A 40 6.80 14.77 5.26
CA SER A 40 7.91 15.63 4.83
C SER A 40 9.22 14.86 4.64
N VAL A 41 9.34 13.64 5.18
CA VAL A 41 10.55 12.81 5.08
C VAL A 41 10.50 11.86 3.89
N CYS A 42 9.43 11.05 3.76
CA CYS A 42 9.34 10.05 2.70
C CYS A 42 8.44 10.47 1.52
N GLY A 43 7.69 11.56 1.64
CA GLY A 43 6.76 12.03 0.60
C GLY A 43 5.48 11.20 0.44
N GLU A 44 5.30 10.14 1.23
CA GLU A 44 4.09 9.31 1.16
C GLU A 44 2.90 9.99 1.83
N LEU A 45 1.71 9.75 1.27
CA LEU A 45 0.44 10.17 1.84
C LEU A 45 -0.01 9.10 2.85
N SER A 46 -0.03 9.45 4.13
CA SER A 46 -0.34 8.52 5.21
C SER A 46 -1.76 8.70 5.74
N SER A 47 -2.43 7.61 6.09
CA SER A 47 -3.75 7.66 6.74
C SER A 47 -3.70 8.13 8.20
N SER A 48 -2.51 8.11 8.80
CA SER A 48 -2.17 8.68 10.10
C SER A 48 -0.90 9.52 9.97
N ALA A 49 -0.93 10.74 10.52
CA ALA A 49 0.21 11.65 10.45
C ALA A 49 0.39 12.41 11.77
N TYR A 50 1.59 12.94 11.98
CA TYR A 50 1.96 13.68 13.17
C TYR A 50 2.64 14.97 12.75
N GLN A 51 2.19 16.11 13.25
CA GLN A 51 2.90 17.37 13.08
C GLN A 51 3.82 17.59 14.28
N ILE A 52 5.11 17.78 14.02
CA ILE A 52 6.09 18.12 15.06
C ILE A 52 6.17 19.64 15.24
N PRO A 53 6.75 20.17 16.34
CA PRO A 53 6.71 21.60 16.67
C PRO A 53 7.27 22.54 15.59
N CYS A 54 8.21 22.09 14.76
CA CYS A 54 8.71 22.89 13.65
C CYS A 54 7.76 22.96 12.43
N GLY A 55 6.58 22.34 12.51
CA GLY A 55 5.53 22.39 11.49
C GLY A 55 5.59 21.28 10.44
N HIS A 56 6.68 20.50 10.39
CA HIS A 56 6.82 19.36 9.50
C HIS A 56 5.88 18.21 9.88
N THR A 57 5.40 17.47 8.87
CA THR A 57 4.50 16.34 9.03
C THR A 57 5.25 15.03 8.87
N LEU A 58 5.02 14.06 9.75
CA LEU A 58 5.63 12.73 9.74
C LEU A 58 4.56 11.64 9.66
N CYS A 59 4.77 10.63 8.81
CA CYS A 59 4.01 9.38 8.90
C CYS A 59 4.46 8.57 10.13
N GLU A 60 3.62 7.65 10.60
CA GLU A 60 3.91 6.85 11.79
C GLU A 60 5.25 6.09 11.74
N PRO A 61 5.64 5.43 10.61
CA PRO A 61 6.95 4.79 10.52
C PRO A 61 8.12 5.76 10.66
N CYS A 62 8.09 6.90 9.95
CA CYS A 62 9.14 7.92 10.03
C CYS A 62 9.24 8.52 11.43
N LYS A 63 8.10 8.76 12.09
CA LYS A 63 8.07 9.21 13.50
C LYS A 63 8.77 8.20 14.41
N LYS A 64 8.43 6.91 14.31
CA LYS A 64 9.05 5.86 15.13
C LYS A 64 10.56 5.78 14.93
N LEU A 65 11.03 5.89 13.68
CA LEU A 65 12.46 5.92 13.37
C LEU A 65 13.17 7.12 13.99
N ILE A 66 12.62 8.32 13.84
CA ILE A 66 13.20 9.55 14.41
C ILE A 66 13.26 9.48 15.94
N ILE A 67 12.22 8.94 16.57
CA ILE A 67 12.17 8.80 18.03
C ILE A 67 13.12 7.70 18.54
N ALA A 68 13.33 6.63 17.76
CA ALA A 68 14.25 5.54 18.10
C ALA A 68 15.72 5.99 18.09
N HIS A 69 16.05 7.05 17.35
CA HIS A 69 17.37 7.65 17.28
C HIS A 69 17.40 9.03 17.96
N PRO A 70 17.34 9.09 19.31
CA PRO A 70 17.38 10.37 20.03
C PRO A 70 18.71 11.09 19.81
N SER A 71 18.66 12.41 19.98
CA SER A 71 19.90 13.17 20.05
C SER A 71 20.67 12.81 21.33
N SER A 72 22.00 12.86 21.27
CA SER A 72 22.87 12.66 22.45
C SER A 72 22.71 13.76 23.50
N GLU A 73 22.06 14.87 23.14
CA GLU A 73 21.87 16.03 23.99
C GLU A 73 20.46 16.06 24.57
N CYS A 74 20.35 15.87 25.88
CA CYS A 74 19.08 16.02 26.59
C CYS A 74 18.66 17.50 26.65
N CYS A 75 17.34 17.77 26.73
CA CYS A 75 16.88 19.11 27.09
C CYS A 75 17.43 19.50 28.48
N PRO A 76 17.40 20.78 28.87
CA PRO A 76 17.69 21.20 30.25
C PRO A 76 16.86 20.46 31.31
N CYS A 77 15.69 19.94 30.90
CA CYS A 77 14.81 19.10 31.71
C CYS A 77 15.21 17.62 31.83
N GLY A 78 16.31 17.18 31.20
CA GLY A 78 16.78 15.79 31.20
C GLY A 78 15.96 14.82 30.34
N ALA A 79 14.86 15.28 29.72
CA ALA A 79 14.03 14.46 28.85
C ALA A 79 14.73 14.18 27.49
N PRO A 80 14.50 12.99 26.90
CA PRO A 80 15.05 12.64 25.61
C PRO A 80 14.45 13.50 24.50
N THR A 81 15.32 14.04 23.66
CA THR A 81 14.96 14.87 22.50
C THR A 81 15.11 14.07 21.22
N ALA A 82 14.33 14.45 20.21
CA ALA A 82 14.51 14.02 18.83
C ALA A 82 14.89 15.24 17.98
N VAL A 83 15.50 14.99 16.82
CA VAL A 83 15.91 16.03 15.87
C VAL A 83 15.07 15.89 14.61
N CYS A 84 14.48 16.99 14.15
CA CYS A 84 13.82 17.01 12.85
C CYS A 84 14.88 16.82 11.74
N PRO A 85 14.71 15.85 10.83
CA PRO A 85 15.68 15.61 9.77
C PRO A 85 15.64 16.67 8.65
N ILE A 86 14.65 17.57 8.66
CA ILE A 86 14.47 18.58 7.60
C ILE A 86 15.19 19.89 7.94
N ASP A 87 15.04 20.37 9.18
CA ASP A 87 15.58 21.66 9.62
C ASP A 87 16.57 21.56 10.79
N GLY A 88 16.79 20.36 11.35
CA GLY A 88 17.70 20.13 12.47
C GLY A 88 17.16 20.62 13.82
N LEU A 89 15.91 21.09 13.90
CA LEU A 89 15.33 21.58 15.14
C LEU A 89 15.03 20.42 16.10
N LYS A 90 15.40 20.60 17.36
CA LYS A 90 15.13 19.65 18.44
C LYS A 90 13.70 19.81 18.93
N PHE A 91 13.08 18.69 19.28
CA PHE A 91 11.76 18.67 19.91
C PHE A 91 11.68 17.56 20.97
N LEU A 92 10.80 17.73 21.95
CA LEU A 92 10.52 16.66 22.90
C LEU A 92 9.65 15.59 22.25
N ARG A 93 9.91 14.32 22.57
CA ARG A 93 9.16 13.17 22.00
C ARG A 93 7.65 13.20 22.23
N ARG A 94 7.14 14.05 23.13
CA ARG A 94 5.72 14.17 23.50
C ARG A 94 5.05 15.45 22.98
N GLU A 95 5.80 16.31 22.28
CA GLU A 95 5.29 17.60 21.78
C GLU A 95 4.67 17.49 20.38
N ASP A 96 4.51 16.28 19.86
CA ASP A 96 3.92 16.09 18.54
C ASP A 96 2.39 16.10 18.59
N TYR A 97 1.79 16.73 17.59
CA TYR A 97 0.35 16.77 17.41
C TYR A 97 -0.09 15.64 16.48
N TYR A 98 -0.84 14.68 17.01
CA TYR A 98 -1.46 13.65 16.18
C TYR A 98 -2.53 14.29 15.29
N ILE A 99 -2.35 14.16 13.98
CA ILE A 99 -3.35 14.53 12.98
C ILE A 99 -4.25 13.30 12.83
N PRO A 100 -5.48 13.35 13.38
CA PRO A 100 -6.37 12.21 13.30
C PRO A 100 -6.74 11.96 11.85
N ARG A 101 -7.19 10.73 11.58
CA ARG A 101 -7.82 10.32 10.31
C ARG A 101 -9.12 11.07 9.98
N THR A 102 -9.42 12.17 10.68
CA THR A 102 -10.49 13.13 10.35
C THR A 102 -10.24 13.67 8.95
N GLY A 103 -11.18 13.40 8.03
CA GLY A 103 -11.05 13.76 6.62
C GLY A 103 -10.72 12.60 5.69
N LEU A 104 -10.66 11.34 6.18
CA LEU A 104 -10.57 10.16 5.30
C LEU A 104 -11.67 10.15 4.23
N GLU A 105 -12.90 10.51 4.59
CA GLU A 105 -14.00 10.58 3.62
C GLU A 105 -13.71 11.61 2.53
N LYS A 106 -13.15 12.77 2.90
CA LYS A 106 -12.71 13.80 1.93
C LYS A 106 -11.58 13.27 1.06
N LEU A 107 -10.63 12.56 1.66
CA LEU A 107 -9.49 11.97 0.95
C LEU A 107 -9.93 10.87 -0.03
N MET A 108 -10.86 10.01 0.38
CA MET A 108 -11.47 8.98 -0.47
C MET A 108 -12.30 9.58 -1.60
N GLY A 109 -12.79 10.80 -1.43
CA GLY A 109 -13.46 11.60 -2.44
C GLY A 109 -12.52 12.26 -3.45
N LEU A 110 -11.21 12.36 -3.18
CA LEU A 110 -10.27 12.96 -4.14
C LEU A 110 -10.22 12.16 -5.44
N ARG A 111 -10.14 12.87 -6.56
CA ARG A 111 -10.11 12.22 -7.87
C ARG A 111 -8.69 11.75 -8.18
N VAL A 112 -8.59 10.53 -8.67
CA VAL A 112 -7.35 9.89 -9.09
C VAL A 112 -7.48 9.32 -10.49
N ARG A 113 -6.37 9.28 -11.22
CA ARG A 113 -6.28 8.55 -12.50
C ARG A 113 -6.12 7.07 -12.22
N CYS A 114 -6.61 6.23 -13.14
CA CYS A 114 -6.37 4.79 -13.09
C CYS A 114 -4.86 4.48 -13.10
N VAL A 115 -4.44 3.46 -12.33
CA VAL A 115 -3.06 2.96 -12.35
C VAL A 115 -2.63 2.48 -13.75
N ASN A 116 -3.60 2.09 -14.58
CA ASN A 116 -3.39 1.65 -15.96
C ASN A 116 -3.59 2.81 -16.97
N ALA A 117 -3.51 4.07 -16.54
CA ALA A 117 -3.63 5.23 -17.44
C ALA A 117 -2.57 5.22 -18.54
N ALA A 118 -1.34 4.80 -18.21
CA ALA A 118 -0.26 4.63 -19.19
C ALA A 118 -0.58 3.56 -20.25
N LEU A 119 -1.46 2.60 -19.95
CA LEU A 119 -1.93 1.58 -20.90
C LEU A 119 -3.11 2.06 -21.75
N GLY A 120 -3.63 3.27 -21.50
CA GLY A 120 -4.76 3.86 -22.23
C GLY A 120 -6.07 3.89 -21.44
N CYS A 121 -6.08 3.49 -20.17
CA CYS A 121 -7.28 3.66 -19.33
C CYS A 121 -7.56 5.15 -19.06
N ARG A 122 -8.74 5.63 -19.43
CA ARG A 122 -9.14 7.04 -19.24
C ARG A 122 -9.94 7.30 -17.96
N PHE A 123 -10.02 6.32 -17.06
CA PHE A 123 -10.77 6.47 -15.82
C PHE A 123 -10.14 7.55 -14.93
N VAL A 124 -10.98 8.48 -14.51
CA VAL A 124 -10.74 9.47 -13.47
C VAL A 124 -11.94 9.42 -12.53
N GLY A 125 -11.72 9.18 -11.25
CA GLY A 125 -12.80 9.05 -10.28
C GLY A 125 -12.30 9.07 -8.84
N PRO A 126 -13.20 8.95 -7.86
CA PRO A 126 -12.85 8.97 -6.45
C PRO A 126 -11.85 7.86 -6.09
N LEU A 127 -10.88 8.18 -5.23
CA LEU A 127 -9.90 7.23 -4.69
C LEU A 127 -10.58 5.99 -4.11
N GLY A 128 -11.65 6.15 -3.34
CA GLY A 128 -12.41 5.03 -2.77
C GLY A 128 -13.07 4.11 -3.81
N GLY A 129 -13.22 4.56 -5.05
CA GLY A 129 -13.76 3.77 -6.17
C GLY A 129 -12.70 3.13 -7.06
N LEU A 130 -11.41 3.47 -6.87
CA LEU A 130 -10.33 3.06 -7.77
C LEU A 130 -10.13 1.54 -7.79
N GLU A 131 -10.15 0.90 -6.62
CA GLU A 131 -9.98 -0.56 -6.50
C GLU A 131 -11.06 -1.32 -7.29
N ARG A 132 -12.33 -0.98 -7.04
CA ARG A 132 -13.46 -1.57 -7.77
C ARG A 132 -13.33 -1.34 -9.27
N HIS A 133 -12.90 -0.15 -9.70
CA HIS A 133 -12.61 0.10 -11.11
C HIS A 133 -11.54 -0.85 -11.63
N CYS A 134 -10.36 -0.92 -11.00
CA CYS A 134 -9.25 -1.73 -11.48
C CYS A 134 -9.60 -3.23 -11.52
N LEU A 135 -10.29 -3.74 -10.50
CA LEU A 135 -10.62 -5.15 -10.37
C LEU A 135 -11.77 -5.60 -11.27
N HIS A 136 -12.77 -4.75 -11.51
CA HIS A 136 -14.00 -5.17 -12.20
C HIS A 136 -14.30 -4.44 -13.50
N ASN A 137 -13.94 -3.16 -13.61
CA ASN A 137 -14.40 -2.29 -14.69
C ASN A 137 -13.27 -1.85 -15.63
N CYS A 138 -12.01 -2.06 -15.26
CA CYS A 138 -10.87 -1.66 -16.06
C CYS A 138 -10.66 -2.66 -17.18
N ALA A 139 -10.80 -2.14 -18.40
CA ALA A 139 -10.53 -2.88 -19.62
C ALA A 139 -9.02 -3.05 -19.85
N TYR A 140 -8.15 -2.32 -19.18
CA TYR A 140 -6.69 -2.38 -19.35
C TYR A 140 -6.07 -3.04 -18.12
N LEU A 141 -5.32 -4.10 -18.31
CA LEU A 141 -4.67 -4.85 -17.24
C LEU A 141 -3.22 -5.13 -17.64
N VAL A 142 -2.38 -5.40 -16.66
CA VAL A 142 -1.05 -5.97 -16.89
C VAL A 142 -1.21 -7.48 -16.93
N ALA A 143 -0.88 -8.11 -18.06
CA ALA A 143 -0.93 -9.57 -18.19
C ALA A 143 0.15 -10.25 -17.34
N PRO A 144 -0.02 -11.54 -16.98
CA PRO A 144 1.09 -12.36 -16.48
C PRO A 144 2.20 -12.38 -17.55
N GLY A 145 3.29 -11.65 -17.31
CA GLY A 145 4.35 -11.39 -18.31
C GLY A 145 4.66 -9.91 -18.56
N GLY A 146 3.91 -8.98 -17.94
CA GLY A 146 4.28 -7.55 -17.89
C GLY A 146 3.83 -6.70 -19.08
N GLY A 147 3.17 -7.29 -20.08
CA GLY A 147 2.62 -6.56 -21.23
C GLY A 147 1.23 -5.94 -20.97
N PRO A 148 0.85 -4.90 -21.73
CA PRO A 148 -0.52 -4.40 -21.73
C PRO A 148 -1.45 -5.44 -22.34
N ALA A 149 -2.56 -5.73 -21.66
CA ALA A 149 -3.62 -6.57 -22.21
C ALA A 149 -4.98 -5.95 -21.93
N ARG A 150 -5.92 -6.13 -22.85
CA ARG A 150 -7.32 -5.82 -22.56
C ARG A 150 -7.98 -6.98 -21.83
N ARG A 151 -8.88 -6.68 -20.89
CA ARG A 151 -9.68 -7.70 -20.19
C ARG A 151 -10.41 -8.65 -21.16
N HIS A 152 -10.91 -8.12 -22.28
CA HIS A 152 -11.56 -8.94 -23.33
C HIS A 152 -10.58 -9.85 -24.09
N GLU A 153 -9.29 -9.49 -24.18
CA GLU A 153 -8.25 -10.28 -24.86
C GLU A 153 -7.71 -11.43 -23.99
N LEU A 154 -7.85 -11.32 -22.66
CA LEU A 154 -7.50 -12.38 -21.70
C LEU A 154 -8.60 -13.42 -21.54
N THR A 155 -9.83 -13.12 -21.97
CA THR A 155 -10.87 -14.13 -22.11
C THR A 155 -10.45 -15.08 -23.23
N PRO A 156 -10.25 -16.39 -22.97
CA PRO A 156 -9.96 -17.32 -24.05
C PRO A 156 -11.09 -17.23 -25.09
N PRO A 157 -10.77 -17.25 -26.40
CA PRO A 157 -11.80 -17.24 -27.42
C PRO A 157 -12.78 -18.38 -27.12
N LYS A 158 -14.08 -18.07 -27.14
CA LYS A 158 -15.09 -19.13 -27.19
C LYS A 158 -14.78 -19.93 -28.45
N LEU A 159 -14.40 -21.19 -28.28
CA LEU A 159 -14.27 -22.11 -29.39
C LEU A 159 -15.62 -22.15 -30.08
N ASP A 160 -15.68 -21.65 -31.31
CA ASP A 160 -16.85 -21.72 -32.16
C ASP A 160 -17.14 -23.21 -32.41
N ALA A 161 -18.23 -23.69 -31.81
CA ALA A 161 -18.67 -25.06 -31.94
C ALA A 161 -19.46 -25.20 -33.25
N ASP A 162 -18.79 -25.61 -34.31
CA ASP A 162 -19.45 -26.16 -35.49
C ASP A 162 -18.92 -27.58 -35.77
N GLY A 163 -19.81 -28.57 -35.56
CA GLY A 163 -19.75 -29.89 -36.16
C GLY A 163 -18.97 -31.00 -35.43
N GLY A 164 -19.70 -31.91 -34.74
CA GLY A 164 -19.31 -33.32 -34.68
C GLY A 164 -19.40 -34.04 -33.32
N HIS A 165 -20.58 -34.62 -33.06
CA HIS A 165 -20.90 -35.72 -32.13
C HIS A 165 -19.78 -36.36 -31.29
N GLY A 166 -19.89 -36.20 -29.97
CA GLY A 166 -19.20 -37.01 -28.96
C GLY A 166 -19.76 -36.71 -27.57
N ALA A 167 -20.51 -37.67 -27.01
CA ALA A 167 -21.22 -37.54 -25.75
C ALA A 167 -20.31 -37.59 -24.51
N PHE A 168 -20.88 -37.11 -23.39
CA PHE A 168 -20.44 -37.17 -21.99
C PHE A 168 -19.48 -36.08 -21.49
N GLY A 169 -20.09 -35.14 -20.76
CA GLY A 169 -19.40 -34.05 -20.08
C GLY A 169 -18.77 -34.45 -18.75
N ALA A 170 -17.73 -33.73 -18.39
CA ALA A 170 -17.25 -33.63 -17.02
C ALA A 170 -17.31 -32.15 -16.61
N LYS A 171 -18.34 -31.81 -15.83
CA LYS A 171 -18.31 -30.60 -15.01
C LYS A 171 -17.04 -30.73 -14.15
N LYS A 172 -16.13 -29.75 -14.18
CA LYS A 172 -15.02 -29.73 -13.21
C LYS A 172 -15.66 -29.42 -11.86
N ASP A 173 -15.92 -30.48 -11.11
CA ASP A 173 -16.63 -30.44 -9.85
C ASP A 173 -15.86 -29.55 -8.86
N ALA A 174 -16.58 -28.63 -8.21
CA ALA A 174 -16.04 -27.76 -7.17
C ALA A 174 -15.30 -28.53 -6.06
N SER A 175 -15.62 -29.81 -5.90
CA SER A 175 -14.94 -30.78 -5.02
C SER A 175 -13.44 -30.90 -5.30
N THR A 176 -13.00 -30.87 -6.57
CA THR A 176 -11.57 -30.98 -6.93
C THR A 176 -10.78 -29.71 -6.60
N LEU A 177 -11.42 -28.54 -6.67
CA LEU A 177 -10.82 -27.27 -6.26
C LEU A 177 -10.70 -27.17 -4.74
N VAL A 178 -11.74 -27.61 -4.01
CA VAL A 178 -11.72 -27.68 -2.54
C VAL A 178 -10.63 -28.66 -2.05
N ALA A 179 -10.49 -29.83 -2.68
CA ALA A 179 -9.43 -30.79 -2.35
C ALA A 179 -8.02 -30.18 -2.47
N LYS A 180 -7.74 -29.45 -3.55
CA LYS A 180 -6.44 -28.78 -3.75
C LYS A 180 -6.16 -27.66 -2.75
N VAL A 181 -7.19 -26.92 -2.34
CA VAL A 181 -7.06 -25.89 -1.31
C VAL A 181 -6.77 -26.51 0.07
N LEU A 182 -7.40 -27.64 0.38
CA LEU A 182 -7.16 -28.37 1.63
C LEU A 182 -5.77 -29.01 1.66
N GLU A 183 -5.29 -29.57 0.54
CA GLU A 183 -3.92 -30.09 0.42
C GLU A 183 -2.87 -28.98 0.65
N SER A 184 -3.06 -27.81 0.01
CA SER A 184 -2.16 -26.67 0.21
C SER A 184 -2.20 -26.11 1.64
N SER A 185 -3.36 -26.20 2.31
CA SER A 185 -3.48 -25.83 3.73
C SER A 185 -2.72 -26.79 4.65
N ALA A 186 -2.72 -28.09 4.37
CA ALA A 186 -2.00 -29.08 5.16
C ALA A 186 -0.48 -28.89 5.05
N GLU A 187 0.02 -28.53 3.85
CA GLU A 187 1.43 -28.22 3.64
C GLU A 187 1.89 -26.97 4.41
N MET A 188 1.02 -25.93 4.49
CA MET A 188 1.30 -24.73 5.27
C MET A 188 1.35 -25.00 6.78
N GLU A 189 0.43 -25.83 7.30
CA GLU A 189 0.43 -26.25 8.71
C GLU A 189 1.71 -27.01 9.07
N GLN A 190 2.16 -27.90 8.17
CA GLN A 190 3.42 -28.64 8.36
C GLN A 190 4.63 -27.70 8.38
N CYS A 191 4.70 -26.73 7.47
CA CYS A 191 5.77 -25.74 7.42
C CYS A 191 5.82 -24.87 8.69
N MET A 192 4.66 -24.42 9.17
CA MET A 192 4.55 -23.62 10.40
C MET A 192 4.95 -24.42 11.65
N GLY A 193 4.64 -25.72 11.68
CA GLY A 193 5.10 -26.63 12.73
C GLY A 193 6.62 -26.79 12.77
N GLU A 194 7.28 -26.84 11.61
CA GLU A 194 8.75 -26.90 11.53
C GLU A 194 9.43 -25.61 11.97
N ILE A 195 8.88 -24.45 11.58
CA ILE A 195 9.36 -23.13 12.02
C ILE A 195 9.24 -23.01 13.56
N THR A 196 8.14 -23.48 14.14
CA THR A 196 7.92 -23.44 15.59
C THR A 196 8.90 -24.33 16.35
N ARG A 197 9.23 -25.52 15.82
CA ARG A 197 10.25 -26.41 16.40
C ARG A 197 11.65 -25.82 16.30
N PHE A 198 11.98 -25.12 15.22
CA PHE A 198 13.25 -24.43 15.06
C PHE A 198 13.38 -23.30 16.10
N ALA A 199 12.35 -22.49 16.27
CA ALA A 199 12.31 -21.41 17.26
C ALA A 199 12.40 -21.91 18.71
N ALA A 200 11.92 -23.13 19.00
CA ALA A 200 12.02 -23.73 20.34
C ALA A 200 13.41 -24.27 20.69
N ARG A 201 14.21 -24.67 19.69
CA ARG A 201 15.58 -25.18 19.87
C ARG A 201 16.60 -24.05 20.10
N GLU A 202 16.29 -22.84 19.65
CA GLU A 202 17.15 -21.65 19.72
C GLU A 202 16.98 -20.83 21.01
N ARG A 203 16.33 -21.35 22.07
CA ARG A 203 16.33 -20.66 23.38
C ARG A 203 17.63 -20.96 24.13
N PRO A 204 18.60 -20.03 24.25
CA PRO A 204 19.70 -20.19 25.19
C PRO A 204 19.14 -20.20 26.63
N SER A 205 19.53 -21.22 27.39
CA SER A 205 19.34 -21.28 28.83
C SER A 205 20.04 -20.10 29.50
N SER A 206 19.30 -19.07 29.86
CA SER A 206 19.80 -18.03 30.77
C SER A 206 19.87 -18.63 32.18
N ALA A 207 21.03 -19.16 32.54
CA ALA A 207 21.37 -19.43 33.94
C ALA A 207 21.45 -18.10 34.71
N PRO A 208 20.92 -18.03 35.94
CA PRO A 208 21.05 -16.84 36.77
C PRO A 208 22.47 -16.75 37.35
N ILE A 209 23.06 -15.56 37.30
CA ILE A 209 24.18 -15.11 38.15
C ILE A 209 23.63 -14.02 39.05
#